data_AF-A0A2Z6Q9V3-F1
#
_entry.id   AF-A0A2Z6Q9V3-F1
#
_cell.length_a   1.000
_cell.length_b   1.000
_cell.length_c   1.000
_cell.angle_alpha   90.00
_cell.angle_beta   90.00
_cell.angle_gamma   90.00
#
_symmetry.space_group_name_H-M   'P 1'
#
loop_
_entity.id
_entity.type
_entity.pdbx_description
1 polymer ?
#
loop_
_entity_poly.entity_id
_entity_poly.type
_entity_poly.pdbx_seq_one_letter_code
_entity_poly.pdbx_strand_id
1 'polypeptide(L)'
;MSLSGRSTCEKEQSLELSEIAIKILEKEEIDDCAFLKLTKDEFQSIGLGLRPAIKLADFVKECKEKKLRAFLTYCNLKKVLEKYDLVSEGTEIIPLFTAQIHKIPDNNKHLELCMMDIKLWLKSYGTLVLTSLESIRNEYVSTILHIAFRIAEDITKKKFSMKPEYEIIGDESSG
;
A
#
# COMPACT_ATOMS: atom_id res chain seq x y z
N MET A 1 34.27 -15.03 -0.67
CA MET A 1 34.00 -13.60 -0.44
C MET A 1 32.72 -13.51 0.36
N SER A 2 32.85 -13.07 1.61
CA SER A 2 31.78 -12.92 2.58
C SER A 2 31.05 -11.61 2.32
N LEU A 3 29.72 -11.62 2.23
CA LEU A 3 28.90 -10.45 2.56
C LEU A 3 27.71 -10.94 3.39
N SER A 4 27.94 -10.91 4.70
CA SER A 4 26.91 -10.94 5.74
C SER A 4 26.15 -9.61 5.65
N GLY A 5 24.98 -9.64 5.03
CA GLY A 5 24.00 -8.56 5.12
C GLY A 5 23.26 -8.71 6.45
N ARG A 6 23.76 -8.07 7.51
CA ARG A 6 22.96 -7.84 8.71
C ARG A 6 21.80 -6.92 8.32
N SER A 7 20.61 -7.47 8.22
CA SER A 7 19.39 -6.71 8.40
C SER A 7 19.43 -6.14 9.82
N THR A 8 19.72 -4.85 9.94
CA THR A 8 19.43 -4.12 11.16
C THR A 8 17.96 -3.77 11.11
N CYS A 9 17.09 -4.66 11.60
CA CYS A 9 15.73 -4.27 11.96
C CYS A 9 15.82 -3.01 12.81
N GLU A 10 15.25 -1.89 12.33
CA GLU A 10 15.00 -0.75 13.19
C GLU A 10 14.22 -1.27 14.39
N LYS A 11 14.82 -1.15 15.58
CA LYS A 11 14.21 -1.61 16.82
C LYS A 11 12.87 -0.89 16.94
N GLU A 12 11.76 -1.64 17.02
CA GLU A 12 10.49 -1.12 17.52
C GLU A 12 10.80 -0.32 18.80
N GLN A 13 10.73 1.00 18.71
CA GLN A 13 10.89 1.84 19.88
C GLN A 13 9.60 1.69 20.67
N SER A 14 9.59 0.75 21.60
CA SER A 14 8.50 0.63 22.55
C SER A 14 8.43 1.94 23.34
N LEU A 15 7.25 2.55 23.39
CA LEU A 15 7.07 3.83 24.10
C LEU A 15 7.29 3.71 25.62
N GLU A 16 7.45 2.48 26.13
CA GLU A 16 7.60 2.14 27.55
C GLU A 16 6.61 2.93 28.41
N LEU A 17 5.31 2.75 28.09
CA LEU A 17 4.23 3.27 28.90
C LEU A 17 4.00 2.35 30.10
N SER A 18 3.65 2.94 31.24
CA SER A 18 3.23 2.15 32.39
C SER A 18 1.83 1.56 32.14
N GLU A 19 1.55 0.43 32.76
CA GLU A 19 0.22 -0.20 32.71
C GLU A 19 -0.89 0.75 33.17
N ILE A 20 -0.58 1.64 34.11
CA ILE A 20 -1.51 2.70 34.58
C ILE A 20 -1.84 3.69 33.47
N ALA A 21 -0.86 4.11 32.68
CA ALA A 21 -1.08 5.04 31.57
C ALA A 21 -1.94 4.40 30.47
N ILE A 22 -1.74 3.12 30.19
CA ILE A 22 -2.56 2.36 29.22
C ILE A 22 -4.02 2.30 29.70
N LYS A 23 -4.25 1.94 30.97
CA LYS A 23 -5.61 1.88 31.54
C LYS A 23 -6.36 3.22 31.51
N ILE A 24 -5.63 4.34 31.60
CA ILE A 24 -6.23 5.67 31.47
C ILE A 24 -6.72 5.91 30.04
N LEU A 25 -5.90 5.58 29.04
CA LEU A 25 -6.27 5.73 27.63
C LEU A 25 -7.47 4.84 27.25
N GLU A 26 -7.48 3.59 27.74
CA GLU A 26 -8.58 2.65 27.53
C GLU A 26 -9.89 3.15 28.16
N LYS A 27 -9.82 3.73 29.37
CA LYS A 27 -10.99 4.25 30.08
C LYS A 27 -11.65 5.43 29.37
N GLU A 28 -10.87 6.27 28.71
CA GLU A 28 -11.37 7.41 27.94
C GLU A 28 -11.82 7.02 26.52
N GLU A 29 -11.75 5.72 26.17
CA GLU A 29 -12.19 5.15 24.88
C GLU A 29 -11.62 5.92 23.67
N ILE A 30 -10.36 6.36 23.77
CA ILE A 30 -9.71 7.17 22.74
C ILE A 30 -9.41 6.27 21.53
N ASP A 31 -10.10 6.52 20.41
CA ASP A 31 -9.81 5.85 19.15
C ASP A 31 -8.50 6.37 18.51
N ASP A 32 -7.97 5.61 17.54
CA ASP A 32 -6.70 5.91 16.86
C ASP A 32 -6.68 7.32 16.23
N CYS A 33 -7.82 7.81 15.75
CA CYS A 33 -7.92 9.11 15.08
C CYS A 33 -7.97 10.27 16.08
N ALA A 34 -8.67 10.09 17.20
CA ALA A 34 -8.69 11.01 18.31
C ALA A 34 -7.31 11.09 18.95
N PHE A 35 -6.65 9.94 19.17
CA PHE A 35 -5.30 9.85 19.73
C PHE A 35 -4.30 10.74 18.98
N LEU A 36 -4.29 10.69 17.64
CA LEU A 36 -3.39 11.50 16.82
C LEU A 36 -3.69 13.01 16.85
N LYS A 37 -4.82 13.45 17.42
CA LYS A 37 -5.16 14.87 17.54
C LYS A 37 -4.78 15.44 18.91
N LEU A 38 -4.59 14.59 19.91
CA LEU A 38 -4.30 15.02 21.27
C LEU A 38 -2.94 15.71 21.39
N THR A 39 -2.93 16.72 22.25
CA THR A 39 -1.77 17.49 22.67
C THR A 39 -1.26 17.01 24.03
N LYS A 40 -0.05 17.44 24.39
CA LYS A 40 0.54 17.17 25.72
C LYS A 40 -0.40 17.58 26.87
N ASP A 41 -1.11 18.70 26.72
CA ASP A 41 -1.99 19.22 27.77
C ASP A 41 -3.31 18.45 27.85
N GLU A 42 -3.85 18.01 26.71
CA GLU A 42 -5.02 17.13 26.69
C GLU A 42 -4.69 15.76 27.29
N PHE A 43 -3.52 15.19 26.99
CA PHE A 43 -3.04 13.97 27.65
C PHE A 43 -2.92 14.13 29.17
N GLN A 44 -2.48 15.29 29.67
CA GLN A 44 -2.48 15.56 31.11
C GLN A 44 -3.90 15.72 31.67
N SER A 45 -4.82 16.32 30.91
CA SER A 45 -6.20 16.56 31.33
C SER A 45 -7.00 15.27 31.56
N ILE A 46 -6.67 14.20 30.82
CA ILE A 46 -7.25 12.86 31.02
C ILE A 46 -6.59 12.08 32.16
N GLY A 47 -5.66 12.70 32.89
CA GLY A 47 -5.03 12.13 34.09
C GLY A 47 -3.69 11.44 33.86
N LEU A 48 -3.07 11.57 32.68
CA LEU A 48 -1.71 11.07 32.50
C LEU A 48 -0.70 11.95 33.24
N GLY A 49 0.28 11.30 33.86
CA GLY A 49 1.43 12.00 34.42
C GLY A 49 2.21 12.76 33.33
N LEU A 50 2.92 13.81 33.74
CA LEU A 50 3.68 14.68 32.85
C LEU A 50 4.61 13.92 31.89
N ARG A 51 5.30 12.87 32.40
CA ARG A 51 6.25 12.09 31.61
C ARG A 51 5.58 11.25 30.51
N PRO A 52 4.55 10.42 30.78
CA PRO A 52 3.76 9.78 29.72
C PRO A 52 3.15 10.77 28.72
N ALA A 53 2.61 11.90 29.19
CA ALA A 53 1.99 12.90 28.31
C ALA A 53 2.99 13.52 27.32
N ILE A 54 4.22 13.83 27.77
CA ILE A 54 5.28 14.32 26.88
C ILE A 54 5.65 13.25 25.85
N LYS A 55 5.90 12.01 26.29
CA LYS A 55 6.26 10.90 25.39
C LYS A 55 5.21 10.69 24.28
N LEU A 56 3.93 10.71 24.63
CA LEU A 56 2.85 10.51 23.65
C LEU A 56 2.71 11.70 22.70
N ALA A 57 2.85 12.93 23.19
CA ALA A 57 2.83 14.11 22.33
C ALA A 57 3.98 14.11 21.31
N ASP A 58 5.18 13.73 21.75
CA ASP A 58 6.35 13.58 20.87
C ASP A 58 6.11 12.47 19.84
N PHE A 59 5.55 11.34 20.26
CA PHE A 59 5.18 10.25 19.36
C PHE A 59 4.13 10.65 18.32
N VAL A 60 3.06 11.35 18.74
CA VAL A 60 2.03 11.87 17.83
C VAL A 60 2.65 12.83 16.80
N LYS A 61 3.58 13.68 17.22
CA LYS A 61 4.32 14.58 16.34
C LYS A 61 5.17 13.79 15.35
N GLU A 62 5.92 12.80 15.82
CA GLU A 62 6.73 11.92 14.99
C GLU A 62 5.87 11.17 13.96
N CYS A 63 4.70 10.64 14.37
CA CYS A 63 3.75 9.99 13.46
C CYS A 63 3.25 10.96 12.38
N LYS A 64 2.96 12.22 12.72
CA LYS A 64 2.54 13.24 11.74
C LYS A 64 3.67 13.57 10.77
N GLU A 65 4.89 13.72 11.27
CA GLU A 65 6.08 13.98 10.45
C GLU A 65 6.41 12.79 9.55
N LYS A 66 6.37 11.56 10.06
CA LYS A 66 6.54 10.32 9.27
C LYS A 66 5.44 10.14 8.24
N LYS A 67 4.18 10.46 8.57
CA LYS A 67 3.07 10.45 7.61
C LYS A 67 3.32 11.46 6.50
N LEU A 68 3.62 12.72 6.85
CA LEU A 68 3.99 13.75 5.88
C LEU A 68 5.20 13.33 5.05
N ARG A 69 6.21 12.73 5.68
CA ARG A 69 7.37 12.17 5.02
C ARG A 69 6.96 11.10 4.02
N ALA A 70 6.21 10.07 4.40
CA ALA A 70 5.72 9.03 3.49
C ALA A 70 4.91 9.62 2.31
N PHE A 71 4.09 10.65 2.55
CA PHE A 71 3.39 11.38 1.50
C PHE A 71 4.33 12.22 0.60
N LEU A 72 5.45 12.71 1.13
CA LEU A 72 6.50 13.40 0.38
C LEU A 72 7.50 12.44 -0.30
N THR A 73 7.65 11.21 0.22
CA THR A 73 8.42 10.10 -0.36
C THR A 73 7.67 9.49 -1.54
N TYR A 74 6.33 9.59 -1.56
CA TYR A 74 5.60 9.74 -2.80
C TYR A 74 6.13 11.03 -3.43
N CYS A 75 7.21 10.89 -4.20
CA CYS A 75 7.83 11.98 -4.93
C CYS A 75 6.69 12.82 -5.47
N ASN A 76 6.57 14.07 -4.98
CA ASN A 76 5.52 14.94 -5.46
C ASN A 76 5.54 14.85 -7.01
N LEU A 77 4.38 14.78 -7.64
CA LEU A 77 4.30 14.46 -9.07
C LEU A 77 5.30 15.30 -9.87
N LYS A 78 5.50 16.57 -9.48
CA LYS A 78 6.53 17.47 -9.99
C LYS A 78 7.96 16.89 -9.95
N LYS A 79 8.44 16.36 -8.82
CA LYS A 79 9.77 15.71 -8.69
C LYS A 79 9.88 14.44 -9.53
N VAL A 80 8.79 13.67 -9.63
CA VAL A 80 8.75 12.50 -10.54
C VAL A 80 8.90 12.97 -11.99
N LEU A 81 8.15 13.99 -12.38
CA LEU A 81 8.19 14.56 -13.73
C LEU A 81 9.56 15.18 -14.03
N GLU A 82 10.16 15.90 -13.07
CA GLU A 82 11.53 16.43 -13.16
C GLU A 82 12.57 15.34 -13.40
N LYS A 83 12.43 14.16 -12.76
CA LYS A 83 13.33 13.02 -12.99
C LYS A 83 13.29 12.49 -14.43
N TYR A 84 12.18 12.69 -15.15
CA TYR A 84 11.99 12.26 -16.53
C TYR A 84 12.01 13.43 -17.52
N ASP A 85 12.52 14.60 -17.12
CA ASP A 85 12.57 15.83 -17.94
C ASP A 85 11.19 16.31 -18.45
N LEU A 86 10.12 15.98 -17.72
CA LEU A 86 8.73 16.34 -18.04
C LEU A 86 8.29 17.66 -17.36
N VAL A 87 9.21 18.62 -17.23
CA VAL A 87 9.04 19.86 -16.43
C VAL A 87 8.26 20.96 -17.16
N SER A 88 8.00 20.79 -18.46
CA SER A 88 7.38 21.81 -19.30
C SER A 88 5.86 21.65 -19.38
N GLU A 89 5.19 22.79 -19.53
CA GLU A 89 3.75 23.06 -19.35
C GLU A 89 2.78 22.03 -19.96
N GLY A 90 1.93 21.44 -19.11
CA GLY A 90 0.76 20.66 -19.51
C GLY A 90 0.98 19.15 -19.67
N THR A 91 -0.08 18.36 -19.45
CA THR A 91 -0.10 16.90 -19.67
C THR A 91 0.13 16.48 -21.13
N GLU A 92 0.26 17.45 -22.02
CA GLU A 92 0.45 17.33 -23.45
C GLU A 92 1.86 16.88 -23.88
N ILE A 93 2.85 16.95 -22.97
CA ILE A 93 4.20 16.38 -23.19
C ILE A 93 4.30 14.92 -22.74
N ILE A 94 3.37 14.46 -21.90
CA ILE A 94 3.29 13.03 -21.56
C ILE A 94 2.97 12.32 -22.88
N PRO A 95 3.86 11.45 -23.40
CA PRO A 95 3.57 10.74 -24.62
C PRO A 95 2.30 9.93 -24.37
N LEU A 96 1.21 10.37 -25.00
CA LEU A 96 -0.01 9.59 -25.11
C LEU A 96 0.41 8.32 -25.80
N PHE A 97 0.54 7.24 -25.02
CA PHE A 97 0.80 5.94 -25.57
C PHE A 97 -0.35 5.65 -26.53
N THR A 98 -0.05 5.67 -27.83
CA THR A 98 -0.97 5.13 -28.83
C THR A 98 -0.96 3.63 -28.62
N ALA A 99 -1.82 3.17 -27.71
CA ALA A 99 -1.94 1.76 -27.39
C ALA A 99 -2.31 1.04 -28.69
N GLN A 100 -1.43 0.13 -29.15
CA GLN A 100 -1.80 -0.76 -30.24
C GLN A 100 -2.86 -1.72 -29.72
N ILE A 101 -4.11 -1.45 -30.08
CA ILE A 101 -5.24 -2.31 -29.74
C ILE A 101 -5.14 -3.55 -30.61
N HIS A 102 -4.96 -4.70 -29.98
CA HIS A 102 -5.00 -5.98 -30.66
C HIS A 102 -6.35 -6.65 -30.39
N LYS A 103 -7.03 -7.04 -31.47
CA LYS A 103 -8.29 -7.79 -31.33
C LYS A 103 -7.98 -9.19 -30.81
N ILE A 104 -8.56 -9.53 -29.66
CA ILE A 104 -8.53 -10.89 -29.15
C ILE A 104 -9.59 -11.69 -29.92
N PRO A 105 -9.25 -12.83 -30.53
CA PRO A 105 -10.24 -13.70 -31.17
C PRO A 105 -11.26 -14.23 -30.16
N ASP A 106 -12.53 -14.33 -30.56
CA ASP A 106 -13.61 -14.80 -29.66
C ASP A 106 -13.42 -16.26 -29.24
N ASN A 107 -12.67 -17.06 -30.01
CA ASN A 107 -12.30 -18.45 -29.73
C ASN A 107 -10.94 -18.58 -29.02
N ASN A 108 -10.45 -17.51 -28.39
CA ASN A 108 -9.19 -17.55 -27.68
C ASN A 108 -9.31 -18.49 -26.46
N LYS A 109 -8.62 -19.63 -26.52
CA LYS A 109 -8.66 -20.66 -25.46
C LYS A 109 -8.29 -20.14 -24.08
N HIS A 110 -7.37 -19.18 -23.99
CA HIS A 110 -6.99 -18.58 -22.70
C HIS A 110 -8.12 -17.72 -22.13
N LEU A 111 -8.82 -16.97 -22.98
CA LEU A 111 -10.00 -16.19 -22.58
C LEU A 111 -11.16 -17.11 -22.18
N GLU A 112 -11.42 -18.17 -22.94
CA GLU A 112 -12.46 -19.16 -22.61
C GLU A 112 -12.21 -19.80 -21.22
N LEU A 113 -10.97 -20.21 -20.95
CA LEU A 113 -10.57 -20.75 -19.65
C LEU A 113 -10.75 -19.73 -18.52
N CYS A 114 -10.34 -18.47 -18.74
CA CYS A 114 -10.55 -17.38 -17.77
C CYS A 114 -12.01 -17.23 -17.38
N MET A 115 -12.89 -17.17 -18.39
CA MET A 115 -14.32 -16.97 -18.17
C MET A 115 -14.94 -18.19 -17.48
N MET A 116 -14.46 -19.39 -17.78
CA MET A 116 -14.88 -20.62 -17.11
C MET A 116 -14.47 -20.62 -15.63
N ASP A 117 -13.23 -20.24 -15.33
CA ASP A 117 -12.71 -20.17 -13.96
C ASP A 117 -13.44 -19.11 -13.13
N ILE A 118 -13.59 -17.88 -13.66
CA ILE A 118 -14.35 -16.80 -13.00
C ILE A 118 -15.79 -17.26 -12.73
N LYS A 119 -16.43 -17.91 -13.71
CA LYS A 119 -17.81 -18.40 -13.56
C LYS A 119 -17.92 -19.52 -12.53
N LEU A 120 -16.95 -20.42 -12.47
CA LEU A 120 -16.89 -21.47 -11.46
C LEU A 120 -16.76 -20.86 -10.06
N TRP A 121 -15.88 -19.89 -9.91
CA TRP A 121 -15.65 -19.20 -8.65
C TRP A 121 -16.89 -18.45 -8.18
N LEU A 122 -17.50 -17.65 -9.05
CA LEU A 122 -18.76 -16.96 -8.76
C LEU A 122 -19.87 -17.92 -8.29
N LYS A 123 -19.92 -19.14 -8.83
CA LYS A 123 -20.87 -20.17 -8.36
C LYS A 123 -20.50 -20.76 -7.01
N SER A 124 -19.21 -20.98 -6.75
CA SER A 124 -18.71 -21.56 -5.50
C SER A 124 -18.86 -20.62 -4.31
N TYR A 125 -18.68 -19.31 -4.49
CA TYR A 125 -18.77 -18.34 -3.39
C TYR A 125 -20.20 -17.89 -3.04
N GLY A 126 -21.22 -18.28 -3.82
CA GLY A 126 -22.62 -17.90 -3.56
C GLY A 126 -22.88 -16.39 -3.66
N THR A 127 -23.95 -15.90 -3.02
CA THR A 127 -24.28 -14.46 -2.93
C THR A 127 -23.35 -13.80 -1.91
N LEU A 128 -22.10 -13.51 -2.30
CA LEU A 128 -21.12 -12.82 -1.48
C LEU A 128 -21.67 -11.48 -0.98
N VAL A 129 -21.82 -11.34 0.34
CA VAL A 129 -21.95 -10.04 0.98
C VAL A 129 -20.63 -9.30 0.74
N LEU A 130 -20.71 -8.13 0.09
CA LEU A 130 -19.59 -7.33 -0.42
C LEU A 130 -18.62 -6.82 0.66
N THR A 131 -18.85 -7.14 1.93
CA THR A 131 -18.07 -6.67 3.07
C THR A 131 -16.93 -7.65 3.37
N SER A 132 -15.78 -7.35 2.77
CA SER A 132 -14.43 -7.69 3.26
C SER A 132 -13.85 -9.09 3.07
N LEU A 133 -13.46 -9.46 1.83
CA LEU A 133 -12.24 -10.26 1.62
C LEU A 133 -11.44 -9.69 0.45
N GLU A 134 -10.60 -8.70 0.76
CA GLU A 134 -9.56 -8.16 -0.13
C GLU A 134 -8.73 -9.28 -0.79
N SER A 135 -8.48 -10.36 -0.05
CA SER A 135 -7.79 -11.55 -0.56
C SER A 135 -8.55 -12.23 -1.71
N ILE A 136 -9.87 -12.41 -1.59
CA ILE A 136 -10.70 -12.97 -2.68
C ILE A 136 -10.65 -12.05 -3.90
N ARG A 137 -10.74 -10.73 -3.72
CA ARG A 137 -10.61 -9.77 -4.82
C ARG A 137 -9.26 -9.92 -5.53
N ASN A 138 -8.19 -10.06 -4.77
CA ASN A 138 -6.84 -10.20 -5.31
C ASN A 138 -6.64 -11.50 -6.09
N GLU A 139 -7.32 -12.58 -5.71
CA GLU A 139 -7.29 -13.83 -6.47
C GLU A 139 -7.94 -13.70 -7.86
N TYR A 140 -9.08 -13.01 -7.98
CA TYR A 140 -9.70 -12.69 -9.27
C TYR A 140 -8.77 -11.82 -10.13
N VAL A 141 -8.20 -10.77 -9.55
CA VAL A 141 -7.28 -9.85 -10.25
C VAL A 141 -6.04 -10.59 -10.75
N SER A 142 -5.44 -11.46 -9.92
CA SER A 142 -4.28 -12.27 -10.28
C SER A 142 -4.59 -13.19 -11.47
N THR A 143 -5.73 -13.89 -11.42
CA THR A 143 -6.16 -14.81 -12.49
C THR A 143 -6.35 -14.08 -13.82
N ILE A 144 -7.05 -12.94 -13.81
CA ILE A 144 -7.26 -12.11 -14.99
C ILE A 144 -5.93 -11.61 -15.55
N LEU A 145 -5.03 -11.16 -14.67
CA LEU A 145 -3.74 -10.61 -15.06
C LEU A 145 -2.84 -11.67 -15.71
N HIS A 146 -2.74 -12.87 -15.12
CA HIS A 146 -1.98 -13.98 -15.71
C HIS A 146 -2.48 -14.39 -17.09
N ILE A 147 -3.79 -14.32 -17.32
CA ILE A 147 -4.38 -14.68 -18.60
C ILE A 147 -4.19 -13.58 -19.64
N ALA A 148 -4.42 -12.32 -19.26
CA ALA A 148 -4.14 -11.17 -20.12
C ALA A 148 -2.68 -11.19 -20.60
N PHE A 149 -1.77 -11.59 -19.72
CA PHE A 149 -0.36 -11.75 -20.03
C PHE A 149 -0.09 -12.80 -21.10
N ARG A 150 -0.65 -14.01 -20.93
CA ARG A 150 -0.52 -15.10 -21.91
C ARG A 150 -1.10 -14.72 -23.27
N ILE A 151 -2.26 -14.06 -23.27
CA ILE A 151 -2.88 -13.54 -24.50
C ILE A 151 -1.97 -12.51 -25.17
N ALA A 152 -1.37 -11.60 -24.40
CA ALA A 152 -0.43 -10.63 -24.93
C ALA A 152 0.83 -11.31 -25.51
N GLU A 153 1.40 -12.33 -24.86
CA GLU A 153 2.53 -13.10 -25.39
C GLU A 153 2.18 -13.76 -26.73
N ASP A 154 1.01 -14.40 -26.80
CA ASP A 154 0.54 -15.08 -28.00
C ASP A 154 0.32 -14.13 -29.18
N ILE A 155 -0.26 -12.95 -28.92
CA ILE A 155 -0.56 -11.95 -29.95
C ILE A 155 0.71 -11.25 -30.42
N THR A 156 1.52 -10.78 -29.48
CA THR A 156 2.69 -9.95 -29.79
C THR A 156 3.93 -10.76 -30.14
N LYS A 157 3.90 -12.08 -29.89
CA LYS A 157 5.06 -13.00 -29.98
C LYS A 157 6.25 -12.53 -29.14
N LYS A 158 6.00 -11.71 -28.13
CA LYS A 158 7.00 -11.25 -27.16
C LYS A 158 6.82 -12.02 -25.88
N LYS A 159 7.94 -12.39 -25.26
CA LYS A 159 7.91 -12.97 -23.92
C LYS A 159 7.86 -11.85 -22.90
N PHE A 160 6.92 -11.93 -21.98
CA PHE A 160 6.83 -10.98 -20.89
C PHE A 160 7.26 -11.69 -19.59
N SER A 161 7.74 -10.94 -18.59
CA SER A 161 7.98 -11.46 -17.23
C SER A 161 7.18 -10.64 -16.23
N MET A 162 6.29 -11.29 -15.48
CA MET A 162 5.57 -10.70 -14.36
C MET A 162 6.25 -11.17 -13.08
N LYS A 163 6.82 -10.24 -12.32
CA LYS A 163 7.31 -10.52 -10.98
C LYS A 163 6.25 -10.02 -10.01
N PRO A 164 5.42 -10.91 -9.42
CA PRO A 164 4.52 -10.51 -8.37
C PRO A 164 5.34 -10.04 -7.17
N GLU A 165 5.16 -8.78 -6.80
CA GLU A 165 5.66 -8.23 -5.54
C GLU A 165 4.62 -8.56 -4.47
N TYR A 166 4.94 -9.54 -3.62
CA TYR A 166 4.04 -10.00 -2.55
C TYR A 166 4.09 -9.09 -1.31
N GLU A 167 5.13 -8.27 -1.24
CA GLU A 167 5.28 -7.17 -0.29
C GLU A 167 5.61 -5.94 -1.13
N ILE A 168 4.98 -4.79 -0.82
CA ILE A 168 5.54 -3.50 -1.22
C ILE A 168 6.80 -3.36 -0.35
N ILE A 169 7.88 -3.99 -0.78
CA ILE A 169 9.22 -3.67 -0.30
C ILE A 169 9.52 -2.33 -0.94
N GLY A 170 8.96 -1.27 -0.36
CA GLY A 170 9.67 -0.02 -0.43
C GLY A 170 11.02 -0.33 0.19
N ASP A 171 12.09 -0.30 -0.62
CA ASP A 171 13.42 -0.13 -0.03
C ASP A 171 13.24 0.95 1.02
N GLU A 172 13.52 0.61 2.28
CA GLU A 172 13.60 1.60 3.35
C GLU A 172 14.42 2.74 2.76
N SER A 173 13.75 3.88 2.53
CA SER A 173 14.46 5.06 2.09
C SER A 173 15.42 5.35 3.22
N SER A 174 16.70 5.09 3.01
CA SER A 174 17.74 5.43 3.96
C SER A 174 17.70 6.94 4.13
N GLY A 175 17.06 7.36 5.20
CA GLY A 175 16.95 8.75 5.56
C GLY A 175 16.22 8.94 6.87
#